data_AF-A0A7X8LCF2-F1
#
_entry.id   AF-A0A7X8LCF2-F1
#
_cell.length_a   1.000
_cell.length_b   1.000
_cell.length_c   1.000
_cell.angle_alpha   90.00
_cell.angle_beta   90.00
_cell.angle_gamma   90.00
#
_symmetry.space_group_name_H-M   'P 1'
#
loop_
_entity.id
_entity.type
_entity.pdbx_description
1 polymer ?
#
loop_
_entity_poly.entity_id
_entity_poly.type
_entity_poly.pdbx_seq_one_letter_code
_entity_poly.pdbx_strand_id
1 'polypeptide(L)' 'MPIKIPNELPAVEILTKENIFIMDEHRAIRQDIRELKIVILNLMPIKQVTETQLLRLLGNTPLQIEITLLHPKTHV' A
#
# COMPACT_ATOMS: atom_id res chain seq x y z
N MET A 1 -8.54 -4.06 -3.13
CA MET A 1 -7.88 -4.06 -4.45
C MET A 1 -8.94 -4.46 -5.47
N PRO A 2 -9.26 -3.63 -6.47
CA PRO A 2 -10.20 -4.02 -7.50
C PRO A 2 -9.63 -5.18 -8.32
N ILE A 3 -10.51 -6.11 -8.73
CA ILE A 3 -10.12 -7.25 -9.54
C ILE A 3 -10.03 -6.78 -11.00
N LYS A 4 -8.88 -7.05 -11.64
CA LYS A 4 -8.69 -6.80 -13.08
C LYS A 4 -9.40 -7.91 -13.86
N ILE A 5 -10.43 -7.56 -14.61
CA ILE A 5 -11.10 -8.50 -15.54
C ILE A 5 -11.28 -7.85 -16.91
N PRO A 6 -11.19 -8.63 -18.01
CA PRO A 6 -11.54 -8.17 -19.35
C PRO A 6 -12.95 -7.57 -19.40
N ASN A 7 -13.10 -6.44 -20.09
CA ASN A 7 -14.38 -5.72 -20.18
C ASN A 7 -15.51 -6.54 -20.83
N GLU A 8 -15.18 -7.57 -21.61
CA GLU A 8 -16.13 -8.42 -22.32
C GLU A 8 -16.67 -9.59 -21.49
N LEU A 9 -16.26 -9.73 -20.22
CA LEU A 9 -16.72 -10.83 -19.38
C LEU A 9 -18.18 -10.62 -18.90
N PRO A 10 -19.10 -11.57 -19.11
CA PRO A 10 -20.47 -11.50 -18.60
C PRO A 10 -20.55 -11.34 -17.06
N ALA A 11 -19.48 -11.75 -16.36
CA ALA A 11 -19.34 -11.63 -14.92
C ALA A 11 -19.28 -10.17 -14.43
N VAL A 12 -18.97 -9.20 -15.30
CA VAL A 12 -18.87 -7.78 -14.94
C VAL A 12 -20.19 -7.28 -14.34
N GLU A 13 -21.32 -7.63 -14.96
CA GLU A 13 -22.64 -7.19 -14.49
C GLU A 13 -23.04 -7.84 -13.15
N ILE A 14 -22.68 -9.11 -12.96
CA ILE A 14 -22.99 -9.88 -11.74
C ILE A 14 -22.19 -9.32 -10.56
N LEU A 15 -20.87 -9.18 -10.74
CA LEU A 15 -19.96 -8.68 -9.71
C LEU A 15 -20.26 -7.21 -9.34
N THR A 16 -20.69 -6.39 -10.31
CA THR A 16 -21.10 -4.99 -10.04
C THR A 16 -22.37 -4.95 -9.18
N LYS A 17 -23.33 -5.86 -9.40
CA LYS A 17 -24.54 -6.00 -8.56
C LYS A 17 -24.21 -6.46 -7.14
N GLU A 18 -23.10 -7.17 -6.94
CA GLU A 18 -22.63 -7.64 -5.64
C GLU A 18 -21.77 -6.61 -4.87
N ASN A 19 -21.69 -5.36 -5.33
CA ASN A 19 -20.80 -4.31 -4.80
C ASN A 19 -19.30 -4.66 -4.87
N ILE A 20 -18.91 -5.59 -5.74
CA ILE A 20 -17.52 -5.92 -5.97
C ILE A 20 -16.96 -4.86 -6.94
N PHE A 21 -15.94 -4.13 -6.50
CA PHE A 21 -15.31 -3.09 -7.31
C PHE A 21 -14.48 -3.71 -8.44
N ILE A 22 -14.97 -3.58 -9.66
CA ILE A 22 -14.34 -4.03 -10.89
C ILE A 22 -13.59 -2.86 -11.52
N MET A 23 -12.39 -3.12 -12.04
CA MET A 23 -11.60 -2.12 -12.73
C MET A 23 -11.36 -2.52 -14.18
N ASP A 24 -11.74 -1.62 -15.09
CA ASP A 24 -11.42 -1.68 -16.51
C ASP A 24 -9.90 -1.83 -16.72
N GLU A 25 -9.50 -2.75 -17.59
CA GLU A 25 -8.09 -3.02 -17.92
C GLU A 25 -7.34 -1.76 -18.38
N HIS A 26 -8.00 -0.86 -19.12
CA HIS A 26 -7.40 0.40 -19.56
C HIS A 26 -7.20 1.41 -18.42
N ARG A 27 -8.00 1.33 -17.37
CA ARG A 27 -7.93 2.19 -16.18
C ARG A 27 -6.93 1.64 -15.15
N ALA A 28 -6.74 0.32 -15.11
CA ALA A 28 -5.74 -0.34 -14.27
C ALA A 28 -4.31 0.06 -14.64
N ILE A 29 -4.00 0.21 -15.93
CA ILE A 29 -2.67 0.65 -16.42
C ILE A 29 -2.38 2.10 -16.02
N ARG A 30 -3.43 2.91 -15.84
CA ARG A 30 -3.34 4.31 -15.42
C ARG A 30 -3.47 4.50 -13.91
N GLN A 31 -3.49 3.44 -13.11
CA GLN A 31 -3.39 3.62 -11.67
C GLN A 31 -2.02 4.18 -11.34
N ASP A 32 -2.00 5.50 -11.22
CA ASP A 32 -0.98 6.28 -10.55
C ASP A 32 -1.09 5.90 -9.07
N ILE A 33 -0.55 4.73 -8.70
CA ILE A 33 -0.47 4.27 -7.32
C ILE A 33 0.42 5.29 -6.63
N ARG A 34 -0.20 6.31 -6.05
CA ARG A 34 0.49 7.35 -5.29
C ARG A 34 1.13 6.68 -4.10
N GLU A 35 2.47 6.72 -4.07
CA GLU A 35 3.25 6.21 -2.97
C GLU A 35 2.84 6.93 -1.68
N LEU A 36 2.51 6.15 -0.65
CA LEU A 36 2.29 6.72 0.68
C LEU A 36 3.64 7.04 1.29
N LYS A 37 3.95 8.33 1.45
CA LYS A 37 5.16 8.79 2.10
C LYS A 37 4.95 8.80 3.61
N ILE A 38 5.66 7.95 4.33
CA ILE A 38 5.57 7.80 5.79
C ILE A 38 6.91 8.16 6.42
N VAL A 39 6.86 9.03 7.44
CA VAL A 39 8.02 9.40 8.24
C VAL A 39 7.94 8.71 9.61
N ILE A 40 9.01 8.05 10.03
CA ILE A 40 9.10 7.38 11.33
C ILE A 40 10.22 8.03 12.14
N LEU A 41 9.87 8.73 13.22
CA LEU A 41 10.82 9.18 14.23
C LEU A 41 11.05 8.04 15.24
N ASN A 42 12.14 7.30 15.09
CA ASN A 42 12.44 6.17 15.96
C ASN A 42 13.19 6.65 17.21
N LEU A 43 12.52 6.65 18.38
CA LEU A 43 13.11 7.00 19.67
C LEU A 43 13.50 5.79 20.53
N MET A 44 13.31 4.58 20.03
CA MET A 44 13.64 3.36 20.79
C MET A 44 15.15 3.21 20.97
N PRO A 45 15.60 2.59 22.07
CA PRO A 45 17.04 2.39 22.33
C PRO A 45 17.68 1.39 21.36
N ILE A 46 16.94 0.39 20.89
CA ILE A 46 17.42 -0.61 19.92
C ILE A 46 16.76 -0.37 18.57
N LYS A 47 17.37 0.49 17.74
CA LYS A 47 16.80 0.98 16.48
C LYS A 47 16.38 -0.12 15.52
N GLN A 48 17.29 -1.07 15.26
CA GLN A 48 17.09 -2.16 14.30
C GLN A 48 15.90 -3.05 14.62
N VAL A 49 15.68 -3.36 15.90
CA VAL A 49 14.56 -4.21 16.33
C VAL A 49 13.24 -3.51 16.07
N THR A 50 13.13 -2.23 16.45
CA THR A 50 11.91 -1.45 16.26
C THR A 50 11.63 -1.18 14.78
N GLU A 51 12.64 -0.85 13.98
CA GLU A 51 12.50 -0.68 12.54
C GLU A 51 12.00 -1.96 11.89
N THR A 52 12.62 -3.10 12.20
CA THR A 52 12.19 -4.40 11.66
C THR A 52 10.74 -4.72 12.02
N GLN A 53 10.32 -4.44 13.26
CA GLN A 53 8.94 -4.66 13.71
C GLN A 53 7.95 -3.74 12.96
N LEU A 54 8.27 -2.46 12.83
CA LEU A 54 7.41 -1.48 12.14
C LEU A 54 7.32 -1.78 10.64
N LEU A 55 8.45 -2.03 9.98
CA LEU A 55 8.51 -2.36 8.55
C LEU A 55 7.76 -3.65 8.24
N ARG A 56 7.79 -4.65 9.12
CA ARG A 56 7.03 -5.90 8.95
C ARG A 56 5.52 -5.68 8.95
N LEU A 57 5.03 -4.78 9.80
CA LEU A 57 3.61 -4.44 9.85
C LEU A 57 3.18 -3.59 8.65
N LEU A 58 4.02 -2.61 8.28
CA LEU A 58 3.76 -1.72 7.16
C LEU A 58 3.87 -2.44 5.81
N GLY A 59 4.72 -3.47 5.69
CA GLY A 59 4.90 -4.24 4.46
C GLY A 59 3.76 -5.21 4.12
N ASN A 60 2.80 -5.43 5.03
CA ASN A 60 1.68 -6.35 4.80
C ASN A 60 0.46 -5.66 4.16
N THR A 61 0.71 -4.74 3.23
CA THR A 61 -0.31 -3.99 2.50
C THR A 61 0.05 -3.98 1.02
N PRO A 62 -0.95 -4.03 0.12
CA PRO A 62 -0.66 -4.02 -1.30
C PRO A 62 -0.47 -2.58 -1.84
N LEU A 63 -0.42 -1.57 -0.95
CA LEU A 63 -0.08 -0.18 -1.27
C LEU A 63 1.44 0.01 -1.31
N GLN A 64 1.92 0.82 -2.24
CA GLN A 64 3.32 1.24 -2.29
C GLN A 64 3.59 2.29 -1.20
N ILE A 65 4.58 2.04 -0.34
CA ILE A 65 4.95 2.91 0.78
C ILE A 65 6.42 3.33 0.65
N GLU A 66 6.68 4.63 0.72
CA GLU A 66 8.02 5.21 0.84
C GLU A 66 8.27 5.58 2.31
N ILE A 67 9.31 5.03 2.93
CA ILE A 67 9.57 5.20 4.36
C ILE A 67 10.83 6.04 4.58
N THR A 68 10.70 7.13 5.33
CA THR A 68 11.82 7.96 5.79
C THR A 68 12.02 7.78 7.30
N LEU A 69 13.18 7.28 7.70
CA LEU A 69 13.55 7.14 9.11
C LEU A 69 14.23 8.42 9.60
N LEU A 70 13.71 8.99 10.68
CA LEU A 70 14.28 10.14 11.38
C LEU A 70 14.81 9.74 12.75
N HIS A 71 15.88 10.41 13.16
CA HIS A 71 16.39 10.36 14.51
C HIS A 71 16.65 11.79 15.03
N PRO A 72 16.45 12.06 16.32
CA PRO A 72 16.82 13.35 16.89
C PRO A 72 18.35 13.50 16.89
N LYS A 73 18.85 14.73 16.71
CA LYS A 73 20.30 15.02 16.79
C LYS A 73 20.93 14.67 18.14
N THR A 74 20.12 14.66 19.19
CA THR A 74 20.56 14.45 20.57
C THR A 74 20.59 12.99 21.00
N HIS A 75 20.14 12.05 20.16
CA HIS A 75 20.08 10.63 20.48
C HIS A 75 20.57 9.81 19.28
N VAL A 76 21.74 9.20 19.42
CA VAL A 76 22.41 8.35 18.41
C VAL A 76 22.35 6.90 18.85
#